data_AF-A0A1F0G621-F1
#
_entry.id   AF-A0A1F0G621-F1
#
_cell.length_a   1.000
_cell.length_b   1.000
_cell.length_c   1.000
_cell.angle_alpha   90.00
_cell.angle_beta   90.00
_cell.angle_gamma   90.00
#
_symmetry.space_group_name_H-M   'P 1'
#
loop_
_entity.id
_entity.type
_entity.pdbx_description
1 polymer ?
#
loop_
_entity_poly.entity_id
_entity_poly.type
_entity_poly.pdbx_seq_one_letter_code
_entity_poly.pdbx_strand_id
1 'polypeptide(L)'
;MTQREIPYKLVALDLDGTLVDDQKRLLPSTISSVMAIQELGVKVVLASGRPTFGCRAIAKTLRLDQYGGYILSYNGGKLTSLGDGKILARRAIPKKLLPHLYEEVKKRPELTIFSYEQQMIVSETPDDHYVLEEQRVDGGMPIRRVPHLLEGLISDPLKLAITSDNTHALYQIKEEMEAYYGEQLNFFLTNEHFLDVVPRGVDKGSTIEFLLEELGIDRSELIAVGDSYNDLGMIQVAGLGVAMANATEAVKRSADYVTTSNNSDGISHLLNKFILQPKPDNVGDLSVELLNQMMEGNTLMGTLGIRCTRLEEGYVECTMPVDGRTQQPMGILHGGATLALAETAAGYGSLLLLQENEIQVGMQVSGNHISSAHVGDTVTAVGKIIHRGRSSHVWNIDILSGRGKLISSIRVVNSILNKR
;
A
#
# COMPACT_ATOMS: atom_id res chain seq x y z
N MET A 1 -7.07 -1.86 30.55
CA MET A 1 -6.73 -1.41 29.20
C MET A 1 -5.74 -2.43 28.64
N THR A 2 -6.23 -3.42 27.91
CA THR A 2 -5.38 -4.34 27.13
C THR A 2 -4.82 -3.54 25.96
N GLN A 3 -3.49 -3.45 25.85
CA GLN A 3 -2.85 -2.85 24.68
C GLN A 3 -3.27 -3.65 23.45
N ARG A 4 -3.84 -2.97 22.44
CA ARG A 4 -4.23 -3.56 21.16
C ARG A 4 -2.99 -4.19 20.53
N GLU A 5 -3.06 -5.49 20.23
CA GLU A 5 -1.94 -6.20 19.60
C GLU A 5 -1.90 -5.80 18.12
N ILE A 6 -0.81 -5.15 17.71
CA ILE A 6 -0.63 -4.70 16.33
C ILE A 6 -0.05 -5.88 15.56
N PRO A 7 -0.77 -6.43 14.55
CA PRO A 7 -0.35 -7.66 13.87
C PRO A 7 0.92 -7.50 13.05
N TYR A 8 1.29 -6.26 12.70
CA TYR A 8 2.49 -5.96 11.93
C TYR A 8 3.39 -5.00 12.69
N LYS A 9 4.65 -5.39 12.89
CA LYS A 9 5.64 -4.61 13.64
C LYS A 9 6.61 -3.87 12.73
N LEU A 10 6.71 -4.26 11.45
CA LEU A 10 7.58 -3.62 10.46
C LEU A 10 6.84 -3.41 9.13
N VAL A 11 7.04 -2.24 8.52
CA VAL A 11 6.59 -1.95 7.16
C VAL A 11 7.80 -1.57 6.30
N ALA A 12 8.06 -2.35 5.26
CA ALA A 12 9.05 -2.07 4.23
C ALA A 12 8.41 -1.41 3.02
N LEU A 13 8.91 -0.23 2.65
CA LEU A 13 8.36 0.59 1.58
C LEU A 13 9.45 0.86 0.54
N ASP A 14 9.23 0.40 -0.70
CA ASP A 14 9.97 0.94 -1.83
C ASP A 14 9.67 2.44 -2.02
N LEU A 15 10.56 3.16 -2.71
CA LEU A 15 10.40 4.58 -2.99
C LEU A 15 9.72 4.85 -4.33
N ASP A 16 10.42 4.58 -5.43
CA ASP A 16 10.05 5.02 -6.77
C ASP A 16 8.95 4.15 -7.35
N GLY A 17 7.78 4.74 -7.65
CA GLY A 17 6.62 3.96 -8.09
C GLY A 17 5.84 3.33 -6.92
N THR A 18 6.28 3.56 -5.68
CA THR A 18 5.64 3.04 -4.47
C THR A 18 5.27 4.14 -3.48
N LEU A 19 6.26 4.69 -2.76
CA LEU A 19 6.03 5.69 -1.71
C LEU A 19 5.89 7.11 -2.25
N VAL A 20 6.60 7.44 -3.33
CA VAL A 20 6.53 8.76 -3.97
C VAL A 20 5.70 8.73 -5.25
N ASP A 21 5.02 9.85 -5.53
CA ASP A 21 4.30 10.08 -6.78
C ASP A 21 5.27 10.17 -7.98
N ASP A 22 4.73 10.28 -9.19
CA ASP A 22 5.57 10.38 -10.40
C ASP A 22 6.41 11.65 -10.46
N GLN A 23 6.05 12.67 -9.66
CA GLN A 23 6.81 13.91 -9.47
C GLN A 23 7.85 13.78 -8.34
N LYS A 24 8.05 12.57 -7.80
CA LYS A 24 9.01 12.24 -6.75
C LYS A 24 8.69 12.92 -5.40
N ARG A 25 7.42 13.19 -5.13
CA ARG A 25 6.93 13.82 -3.91
C ARG A 25 6.14 12.82 -3.05
N LEU A 26 6.16 13.04 -1.75
CA LEU A 26 5.28 12.34 -0.81
C LEU A 26 3.90 13.01 -0.82
N LEU A 27 2.84 12.21 -0.95
CA LEU A 27 1.48 12.68 -0.76
C LEU A 27 1.21 13.01 0.73
N PRO A 28 0.43 14.05 1.05
CA PRO A 28 0.09 14.39 2.45
C PRO A 28 -0.58 13.24 3.22
N SER A 29 -1.39 12.45 2.53
CA SER A 29 -2.05 11.22 3.03
C SER A 29 -1.04 10.14 3.43
N THR A 30 -0.03 9.91 2.58
CA THR A 30 1.09 8.99 2.83
C THR A 30 1.88 9.43 4.06
N ILE A 31 2.25 10.71 4.16
CA ILE A 31 2.96 11.24 5.33
C ILE A 31 2.16 10.99 6.60
N SER A 32 0.90 11.41 6.62
CA SER A 32 0.02 11.27 7.78
C SER A 32 -0.15 9.80 8.21
N SER A 33 -0.34 8.90 7.26
CA SER A 33 -0.54 7.46 7.55
C SER A 33 0.73 6.78 8.06
N VAL A 34 1.88 7.09 7.46
CA VAL A 34 3.18 6.57 7.92
C VAL A 34 3.52 7.10 9.31
N MET A 35 3.24 8.37 9.59
CA MET A 35 3.39 8.93 10.94
C MET A 35 2.49 8.22 11.95
N ALA A 36 1.22 7.98 11.61
CA ALA A 36 0.26 7.32 12.50
C ALA A 36 0.67 5.89 12.88
N ILE A 37 1.17 5.08 11.93
CA ILE A 37 1.62 3.71 12.27
C ILE A 37 2.88 3.73 13.15
N GLN A 38 3.76 4.72 12.94
CA GLN A 38 4.96 4.87 13.75
C GLN A 38 4.64 5.29 15.19
N GLU A 39 3.61 6.12 15.39
CA GLU A 39 3.09 6.48 16.73
C GLU A 39 2.50 5.27 17.46
N LEU A 40 2.00 4.28 16.73
CA LEU A 40 1.58 2.99 17.28
C LEU A 40 2.77 2.04 17.58
N GLY A 41 4.01 2.44 17.26
CA GLY A 41 5.21 1.64 17.49
C GLY A 41 5.62 0.74 16.32
N VAL A 42 4.95 0.83 15.17
CA VAL A 42 5.33 0.10 13.96
C VAL A 42 6.60 0.73 13.37
N LYS A 43 7.62 -0.08 13.15
CA LYS A 43 8.86 0.35 12.52
C LYS A 43 8.67 0.49 11.01
N VAL A 44 9.38 1.43 10.41
CA VAL A 44 9.36 1.65 8.96
C VAL A 44 10.76 1.56 8.40
N VAL A 45 10.91 0.84 7.28
CA VAL A 45 12.15 0.77 6.50
C VAL A 45 11.90 1.25 5.08
N LEU A 46 12.68 2.23 4.62
CA LEU A 46 12.73 2.62 3.21
C LEU A 46 13.67 1.68 2.47
N ALA A 47 13.18 0.94 1.48
CA ALA A 47 13.94 -0.07 0.75
C ALA A 47 14.09 0.30 -0.73
N SER A 48 15.25 0.85 -1.11
CA SER A 48 15.42 1.46 -2.43
C SER A 48 16.74 1.10 -3.12
N GLY A 49 16.72 1.17 -4.45
CA GLY A 49 17.92 1.16 -5.30
C GLY A 49 18.78 2.42 -5.18
N ARG A 50 18.19 3.52 -4.67
CA ARG A 50 18.88 4.80 -4.48
C ARG A 50 20.04 4.68 -3.48
N PRO A 51 21.11 5.49 -3.62
CA PRO A 51 22.08 5.72 -2.56
C PRO A 51 21.42 6.26 -1.29
N THR A 52 22.08 6.05 -0.14
CA THR A 52 21.57 6.57 1.15
C THR A 52 21.27 8.07 1.10
N PHE A 53 22.02 8.85 0.30
CA PHE A 53 21.79 10.27 0.10
C PHE A 53 20.38 10.56 -0.45
N GLY A 54 19.97 9.86 -1.52
CA GLY A 54 18.68 10.04 -2.19
C GLY A 54 17.46 9.67 -1.35
N CYS A 55 17.64 8.88 -0.28
CA CYS A 55 16.56 8.51 0.65
C CYS A 55 16.39 9.48 1.83
N ARG A 56 17.41 10.29 2.16
CA ARG A 56 17.45 11.06 3.42
C ARG A 56 16.36 12.11 3.54
N ALA A 57 16.06 12.84 2.46
CA ALA A 57 15.03 13.88 2.49
C ALA A 57 13.66 13.28 2.82
N ILE A 58 13.33 12.14 2.19
CA ILE A 58 12.09 11.38 2.44
C ILE A 58 12.06 10.87 3.88
N ALA A 59 13.14 10.22 4.33
CA ALA A 59 13.26 9.70 5.69
C ALA A 59 13.07 10.80 6.76
N LYS A 60 13.63 11.99 6.51
CA LYS A 60 13.49 13.16 7.40
C LYS A 60 12.05 13.67 7.43
N THR A 61 11.39 13.78 6.27
CA THR A 61 9.98 14.19 6.20
C THR A 61 9.08 13.24 6.98
N LEU A 62 9.37 11.95 6.94
CA LEU A 62 8.66 10.90 7.69
C LEU A 62 9.14 10.72 9.13
N ARG A 63 10.10 11.54 9.59
CA ARG A 63 10.69 11.53 10.94
C ARG A 63 11.18 10.15 11.38
N LEU A 64 11.70 9.35 10.44
CA LEU A 64 12.12 7.98 10.72
C LEU A 64 13.25 7.91 11.75
N ASP A 65 14.08 8.95 11.86
CA ASP A 65 15.09 9.08 12.91
C ASP A 65 14.46 9.08 14.32
N GLN A 66 13.28 9.67 14.48
CA GLN A 66 12.64 9.83 15.79
C GLN A 66 11.85 8.59 16.23
N TYR A 67 11.32 7.84 15.26
CA TYR A 67 10.61 6.58 15.52
C TYR A 67 11.52 5.35 15.35
N GLY A 68 12.82 5.57 15.11
CA GLY A 68 13.84 4.53 14.96
C GLY A 68 13.60 3.61 13.77
N GLY A 69 13.26 4.18 12.62
CA GLY A 69 13.17 3.52 11.32
C GLY A 69 14.53 3.34 10.64
N TYR A 70 14.51 2.78 9.44
CA TYR A 70 15.69 2.30 8.73
C TYR A 70 15.73 2.76 7.28
N ILE A 71 16.94 2.81 6.71
CA ILE A 71 17.17 2.93 5.27
C ILE A 71 17.95 1.72 4.79
N LEU A 72 17.34 0.98 3.88
CA LEU A 72 17.97 0.00 3.01
C LEU A 72 18.20 0.71 1.66
N SER A 73 19.47 0.91 1.33
CA SER A 73 19.93 1.64 0.13
C SER A 73 20.78 0.75 -0.76
N TYR A 74 21.00 1.17 -2.01
CA TYR A 74 21.78 0.43 -3.00
C TYR A 74 21.25 -0.98 -3.25
N ASN A 75 19.92 -1.14 -3.41
CA ASN A 75 19.23 -2.43 -3.58
C ASN A 75 19.50 -3.45 -2.46
N GLY A 76 19.88 -3.00 -1.26
CA GLY A 76 20.22 -3.88 -0.14
C GLY A 76 21.69 -3.88 0.24
N GLY A 77 22.55 -3.20 -0.52
CA GLY A 77 23.98 -3.13 -0.25
C GLY A 77 24.32 -2.42 1.07
N LYS A 78 23.44 -1.57 1.58
CA LYS A 78 23.63 -0.92 2.89
C LYS A 78 22.34 -0.75 3.66
N LEU A 79 22.35 -1.20 4.91
CA LEU A 79 21.28 -1.03 5.90
C LEU A 79 21.72 -0.10 7.02
N THR A 80 20.97 0.97 7.26
CA THR A 80 21.28 2.00 8.26
C THR A 80 20.10 2.19 9.21
N SER A 81 20.34 2.10 10.52
CA SER A 81 19.43 2.53 11.57
C SER A 81 19.46 4.05 11.69
N LEU A 82 18.31 4.71 11.61
CA LEU A 82 18.25 6.17 11.69
C LEU A 82 18.16 6.71 13.11
N GLY A 83 17.70 5.89 14.06
CA GLY A 83 17.57 6.32 15.46
C GLY A 83 18.91 6.56 16.16
N ASP A 84 19.92 5.77 15.81
CA ASP A 84 21.27 5.86 16.38
C ASP A 84 22.38 6.03 15.33
N GLY A 85 22.02 6.08 14.04
CA GLY A 85 22.95 6.28 12.93
C GLY A 85 23.84 5.07 12.61
N LYS A 86 23.62 3.90 13.24
CA LYS A 86 24.45 2.73 13.01
C LYS A 86 24.24 2.12 11.64
N ILE A 87 25.33 1.67 11.02
CA ILE A 87 25.30 0.86 9.81
C ILE A 87 25.23 -0.60 10.24
N LEU A 88 24.08 -1.24 10.04
CA LEU A 88 23.84 -2.63 10.45
C LEU A 88 24.40 -3.63 9.44
N ALA A 89 24.34 -3.31 8.15
CA ALA A 89 24.93 -4.10 7.10
C ALA A 89 25.57 -3.22 6.02
N ARG A 90 26.71 -3.67 5.49
CA ARG A 90 27.42 -3.04 4.38
C ARG A 90 28.07 -4.12 3.52
N ARG A 91 27.51 -4.36 2.33
CA ARG A 91 28.00 -5.32 1.34
C ARG A 91 28.47 -4.53 0.11
N ALA A 92 29.78 -4.53 -0.12
CA ALA A 92 30.41 -3.76 -1.19
C ALA A 92 31.08 -4.68 -2.21
N ILE A 93 31.19 -4.18 -3.44
CA ILE A 93 31.86 -4.85 -4.55
C ILE A 93 33.36 -4.73 -4.32
N PRO A 94 34.10 -5.84 -4.16
CA PRO A 94 35.55 -5.77 -4.06
C PRO A 94 36.12 -5.12 -5.32
N LYS A 95 36.87 -4.01 -5.19
CA LYS A 95 37.42 -3.27 -6.35
C LYS A 95 38.21 -4.14 -7.31
N LYS A 96 38.85 -5.21 -6.81
CA LYS A 96 39.59 -6.18 -7.62
C LYS A 96 38.75 -6.89 -8.70
N LEU A 97 37.43 -6.91 -8.56
CA LEU A 97 36.51 -7.49 -9.55
C LEU A 97 36.18 -6.52 -10.69
N LEU A 98 36.39 -5.22 -10.49
CA LEU A 98 35.90 -4.19 -11.41
C LEU A 98 36.68 -4.01 -12.72
N PRO A 99 38.01 -4.29 -12.82
CA PRO A 99 38.76 -4.03 -14.04
C PRO A 99 38.15 -4.67 -15.29
N HIS A 100 37.75 -5.95 -15.21
CA HIS A 100 37.18 -6.63 -16.37
C HIS A 100 35.82 -6.03 -16.78
N LEU A 101 34.92 -5.78 -15.82
CA LEU A 101 33.62 -5.16 -16.08
C LEU A 101 33.78 -3.77 -16.70
N TYR A 102 34.68 -2.97 -16.13
CA TYR A 102 34.99 -1.64 -16.64
C TYR A 102 35.46 -1.69 -18.08
N GLU A 103 36.45 -2.53 -18.41
CA GLU A 103 36.97 -2.68 -19.77
C GLU A 103 35.88 -3.13 -20.77
N GLU A 104 35.02 -4.07 -20.39
CA GLU A 104 33.91 -4.51 -21.24
C GLU A 104 32.90 -3.40 -21.51
N VAL A 105 32.59 -2.57 -20.51
CA VAL A 105 31.74 -1.40 -20.72
C VAL A 105 32.44 -0.36 -21.60
N LYS A 106 33.73 -0.08 -21.37
CA LYS A 106 34.50 0.91 -22.15
C LYS A 106 34.68 0.54 -23.62
N LYS A 107 34.58 -0.73 -24.00
CA LYS A 107 34.56 -1.17 -25.41
C LYS A 107 33.29 -0.77 -26.16
N ARG A 108 32.24 -0.38 -25.45
CA ARG A 108 30.89 -0.09 -25.97
C ARG A 108 30.57 1.40 -25.74
N PRO A 109 30.82 2.29 -26.71
CA PRO A 109 30.70 3.74 -26.53
C PRO A 109 29.26 4.20 -26.21
N GLU A 110 28.25 3.38 -26.46
CA GLU A 110 26.85 3.61 -26.12
C GLU A 110 26.51 3.35 -24.64
N LEU A 111 27.44 2.77 -23.87
CA LEU A 111 27.25 2.48 -22.45
C LEU A 111 27.97 3.53 -21.59
N THR A 112 27.26 4.06 -20.60
CA THR A 112 27.84 4.90 -19.54
C THR A 112 27.93 4.09 -18.26
N ILE A 113 29.04 4.22 -17.52
CA ILE A 113 29.22 3.59 -16.20
C ILE A 113 29.62 4.63 -15.15
N PHE A 114 28.97 4.55 -13.99
CA PHE A 114 29.29 5.41 -12.84
C PHE A 114 29.04 4.67 -11.52
N SER A 115 29.48 5.29 -10.42
CA SER A 115 29.30 4.76 -9.06
C SER A 115 29.04 5.88 -8.07
N TYR A 116 29.11 5.57 -6.77
CA TYR A 116 28.84 6.50 -5.69
C TYR A 116 29.94 6.41 -4.65
N GLU A 117 30.40 7.58 -4.19
CA GLU A 117 31.38 7.65 -3.11
C GLU A 117 31.22 8.95 -2.32
N GLN A 118 31.36 8.87 -0.99
CA GLN A 118 31.30 10.04 -0.11
C GLN A 118 30.08 10.94 -0.37
N GLN A 119 28.92 10.33 -0.65
CA GLN A 119 27.68 11.04 -0.96
C GLN A 119 27.73 11.86 -2.27
N MET A 120 28.58 11.47 -3.22
CA MET A 120 28.62 12.01 -4.58
C MET A 120 28.46 10.89 -5.61
N ILE A 121 27.88 11.22 -6.76
CA ILE A 121 27.97 10.39 -7.96
C ILE A 121 29.39 10.58 -8.52
N VAL A 122 30.07 9.49 -8.87
CA VAL A 122 31.42 9.50 -9.42
C VAL A 122 31.34 9.01 -10.85
N SER A 123 31.65 9.88 -11.81
CA SER A 123 31.50 9.59 -13.24
C SER A 123 32.63 10.20 -14.06
N GLU A 124 32.98 9.53 -15.15
CA GLU A 124 33.85 10.09 -16.21
C GLU A 124 33.10 11.08 -17.11
N THR A 125 31.78 10.90 -17.24
CA THR A 125 30.87 11.63 -18.12
C THR A 125 29.78 12.32 -17.27
N PRO A 126 30.10 13.37 -16.51
CA PRO A 126 29.13 14.01 -15.61
C PRO A 126 27.99 14.74 -16.34
N ASP A 127 28.17 15.02 -17.63
CA ASP A 127 27.17 15.68 -18.48
C ASP A 127 26.28 14.67 -19.22
N ASP A 128 26.49 13.35 -19.00
CA ASP A 128 25.65 12.29 -19.55
C ASP A 128 24.21 12.39 -19.02
N HIS A 129 23.24 12.17 -19.91
CA HIS A 129 21.82 12.32 -19.59
C HIS A 129 21.39 11.45 -18.39
N TYR A 130 21.84 10.20 -18.30
CA TYR A 130 21.47 9.29 -17.22
C TYR A 130 22.20 9.59 -15.91
N VAL A 131 23.42 10.13 -15.97
CA VAL A 131 24.13 10.62 -14.78
C VAL A 131 23.40 11.83 -14.19
N LEU A 132 22.92 12.75 -15.04
CA LEU A 132 22.10 13.90 -14.63
C LEU A 132 20.71 13.47 -14.14
N GLU A 133 20.12 12.45 -14.76
CA GLU A 133 18.86 11.85 -14.31
C GLU A 133 19.02 11.25 -12.91
N GLU A 134 20.07 10.45 -12.67
CA GLU A 134 20.36 9.87 -11.35
C GLU A 134 20.54 10.98 -10.30
N GLN A 135 21.32 12.02 -10.60
CA GLN A 135 21.45 13.19 -9.72
C GLN A 135 20.09 13.78 -9.35
N ARG A 136 19.20 13.95 -10.33
CA ARG A 136 17.87 14.52 -10.11
C ARG A 136 17.01 13.61 -9.23
N VAL A 137 17.00 12.30 -9.51
CA VAL A 137 16.24 11.30 -8.75
C VAL A 137 16.75 11.22 -7.31
N ASP A 138 18.07 11.31 -7.11
CA ASP A 138 18.72 11.27 -5.79
C ASP A 138 18.73 12.61 -5.04
N GLY A 139 17.81 13.52 -5.38
CA GLY A 139 17.62 14.76 -4.63
C GLY A 139 18.76 15.76 -4.81
N GLY A 140 19.38 15.79 -6.00
CA GLY A 140 20.46 16.71 -6.34
C GLY A 140 21.81 16.28 -5.81
N MET A 141 22.07 14.97 -5.72
CA MET A 141 23.36 14.43 -5.28
C MET A 141 24.51 15.02 -6.13
N PRO A 142 25.54 15.64 -5.53
CA PRO A 142 26.62 16.25 -6.32
C PRO A 142 27.35 15.22 -7.19
N ILE A 143 27.77 15.65 -8.38
CA ILE A 143 28.56 14.82 -9.30
C ILE A 143 30.03 15.23 -9.20
N ARG A 144 30.90 14.24 -9.01
CA ARG A 144 32.35 14.38 -9.06
C ARG A 144 32.88 13.79 -10.37
N ARG A 145 33.35 14.65 -11.27
CA ARG A 145 34.07 14.25 -12.48
C ARG A 145 35.39 13.59 -12.09
N VAL A 146 35.70 12.45 -12.71
CA VAL A 146 37.02 11.79 -12.61
C VAL A 146 37.54 11.43 -14.01
N PRO A 147 38.86 11.42 -14.24
CA PRO A 147 39.40 11.02 -15.55
C PRO A 147 39.29 9.51 -15.79
N HIS A 148 39.28 8.71 -14.72
CA HIS A 148 39.15 7.26 -14.76
C HIS A 148 38.34 6.79 -13.54
N LEU A 149 37.25 6.07 -13.76
CA LEU A 149 36.28 5.70 -12.72
C LEU A 149 36.93 4.88 -11.60
N LEU A 150 37.65 3.81 -11.95
CA LEU A 150 38.22 2.89 -10.94
C LEU A 150 39.30 3.52 -10.06
N GLU A 151 40.07 4.48 -10.60
CA GLU A 151 41.05 5.26 -9.86
C GLU A 151 40.37 6.32 -8.99
N GLY A 152 39.27 6.88 -9.50
CA GLY A 152 38.43 7.84 -8.80
C GLY A 152 37.75 7.28 -7.56
N LEU A 153 37.57 5.95 -7.47
CA LEU A 153 36.99 5.27 -6.31
C LEU A 153 38.05 5.03 -5.22
N ILE A 154 37.86 5.58 -4.03
CA ILE A 154 38.75 5.44 -2.87
C ILE A 154 38.50 4.10 -2.17
N SER A 155 37.26 3.65 -2.10
CA SER A 155 36.80 2.47 -1.38
C SER A 155 36.04 1.47 -2.26
N ASP A 156 35.83 0.26 -1.75
CA ASP A 156 34.95 -0.74 -2.39
C ASP A 156 33.52 -0.15 -2.53
N PRO A 157 33.02 0.05 -3.76
CA PRO A 157 31.71 0.69 -3.97
C PRO A 157 30.57 -0.25 -3.60
N LEU A 158 29.45 0.32 -3.16
CA LEU A 158 28.24 -0.46 -2.84
C LEU A 158 27.44 -0.87 -4.08
N LYS A 159 27.58 -0.09 -5.15
CA LYS A 159 26.83 -0.25 -6.41
C LYS A 159 27.61 0.39 -7.56
N LEU A 160 27.51 -0.20 -8.75
CA LEU A 160 27.79 0.47 -10.02
C LEU A 160 26.48 0.55 -10.81
N ALA A 161 26.32 1.60 -11.60
CA ALA A 161 25.24 1.72 -12.56
C ALA A 161 25.83 1.76 -13.96
N ILE A 162 25.24 0.97 -14.87
CA ILE A 162 25.53 0.97 -16.30
C ILE A 162 24.24 1.40 -17.01
N THR A 163 24.34 2.38 -17.91
CA THR A 163 23.16 3.01 -18.53
C THR A 163 23.31 3.15 -20.03
N SER A 164 22.18 3.09 -20.76
CA SER A 164 22.16 3.27 -22.22
C SER A 164 20.75 3.48 -22.78
N ASP A 165 20.64 4.28 -23.84
CA ASP A 165 19.45 4.31 -24.71
C ASP A 165 19.33 3.02 -25.55
N ASN A 166 20.46 2.35 -25.83
CA ASN A 166 20.49 1.09 -26.54
C ASN A 166 20.22 -0.06 -25.56
N THR A 167 18.93 -0.32 -25.31
CA THR A 167 18.50 -1.37 -24.40
C THR A 167 19.05 -2.75 -24.79
N HIS A 168 19.20 -3.04 -26.08
CA HIS A 168 19.82 -4.29 -26.55
C HIS A 168 21.27 -4.44 -26.11
N ALA A 169 22.08 -3.38 -26.21
CA ALA A 169 23.46 -3.39 -25.71
C ALA A 169 23.51 -3.58 -24.19
N LEU A 170 22.56 -2.99 -23.46
CA LEU A 170 22.43 -3.13 -22.01
C LEU A 170 22.06 -4.58 -21.60
N TYR A 171 21.14 -5.21 -22.33
CA TYR A 171 20.81 -6.63 -22.15
C TYR A 171 21.99 -7.54 -22.49
N GLN A 172 22.71 -7.24 -23.58
CA GLN A 172 23.86 -8.03 -23.99
C GLN A 172 24.99 -7.98 -22.95
N ILE A 173 25.37 -6.79 -22.46
CA ILE A 173 26.41 -6.68 -21.42
C ILE A 173 25.95 -7.35 -20.12
N LYS A 174 24.65 -7.27 -19.78
CA LYS A 174 24.09 -7.99 -18.64
C LYS A 174 24.31 -9.49 -18.77
N GLU A 175 23.88 -10.12 -19.86
CA GLU A 175 24.02 -11.57 -20.06
C GLU A 175 25.48 -12.03 -20.05
N GLU A 176 26.35 -11.29 -20.75
CA GLU A 176 27.79 -11.61 -20.79
C GLU A 176 28.44 -11.51 -19.41
N MET A 177 28.13 -10.44 -18.65
CA MET A 177 28.73 -10.23 -17.34
C MET A 177 28.14 -11.15 -16.27
N GLU A 178 26.86 -11.50 -16.35
CA GLU A 178 26.28 -12.55 -15.51
C GLU A 178 26.95 -13.90 -15.74
N ALA A 179 27.18 -14.27 -17.00
CA ALA A 179 27.90 -15.50 -17.34
C ALA A 179 29.34 -15.50 -16.85
N TYR A 180 30.04 -14.36 -16.90
CA TYR A 180 31.43 -14.24 -16.47
C TYR A 180 31.59 -14.23 -14.94
N TYR A 181 30.83 -13.37 -14.24
CA TYR A 181 30.98 -13.19 -12.80
C TYR A 181 30.32 -14.31 -11.98
N GLY A 182 29.35 -15.02 -12.57
CA GLY A 182 28.66 -16.14 -11.94
C GLY A 182 28.13 -15.77 -10.55
N GLU A 183 28.67 -16.43 -9.52
CA GLU A 183 28.27 -16.26 -8.12
C GLU A 183 28.99 -15.09 -7.39
N GLN A 184 29.59 -14.13 -8.11
CA GLN A 184 30.32 -13.01 -7.47
C GLN A 184 29.55 -11.69 -7.44
N LEU A 185 28.78 -11.40 -8.48
CA LEU A 185 28.00 -10.15 -8.64
C LEU A 185 26.58 -10.48 -9.07
N ASN A 186 25.64 -9.60 -8.72
CA ASN A 186 24.27 -9.61 -9.22
C ASN A 186 24.06 -8.38 -10.12
N PHE A 187 23.26 -8.57 -11.18
CA PHE A 187 22.94 -7.56 -12.18
C PHE A 187 21.42 -7.36 -12.24
N PHE A 188 20.94 -6.18 -11.82
CA PHE A 188 19.52 -5.85 -11.75
C PHE A 188 19.16 -4.79 -12.78
N LEU A 189 18.14 -5.07 -13.60
CA LEU A 189 17.51 -4.02 -14.39
C LEU A 189 16.54 -3.26 -13.48
N THR A 190 16.90 -2.04 -13.12
CA THR A 190 16.05 -1.13 -12.33
C THR A 190 14.97 -0.53 -13.22
N ASN A 191 15.31 -0.21 -14.47
CA ASN A 191 14.39 0.08 -15.55
C ASN A 191 15.04 -0.36 -16.88
N GLU A 192 14.41 -0.09 -18.02
CA GLU A 192 14.91 -0.51 -19.34
C GLU A 192 16.26 0.10 -19.73
N HIS A 193 16.67 1.19 -19.08
CA HIS A 193 17.88 1.97 -19.35
C HIS A 193 18.94 1.88 -18.25
N PHE A 194 18.64 1.24 -17.11
CA PHE A 194 19.53 1.18 -15.94
C PHE A 194 19.79 -0.25 -15.49
N LEU A 195 21.06 -0.63 -15.56
CA LEU A 195 21.60 -1.89 -15.03
C LEU A 195 22.43 -1.60 -13.79
N ASP A 196 21.89 -1.95 -12.63
CA ASP A 196 22.58 -1.90 -11.35
C ASP A 196 23.43 -3.17 -11.14
N VAL A 197 24.69 -2.98 -10.77
CA VAL A 197 25.61 -4.05 -10.38
C VAL A 197 25.88 -3.96 -8.89
N VAL A 198 25.67 -5.05 -8.18
CA VAL A 198 25.88 -5.17 -6.73
C VAL A 198 26.56 -6.51 -6.39
N PRO A 199 27.06 -6.72 -5.15
CA PRO A 199 27.61 -8.01 -4.77
C PRO A 199 26.59 -9.15 -4.86
N ARG A 200 27.05 -10.39 -5.03
CA ARG A 200 26.19 -11.57 -4.97
C ARG A 200 25.39 -11.63 -3.66
N GLY A 201 24.13 -12.06 -3.77
CA GLY A 201 23.23 -12.23 -2.62
C GLY A 201 22.80 -10.91 -1.99
N VAL A 202 23.05 -9.79 -2.67
CA VAL A 202 22.48 -8.49 -2.31
C VAL A 202 21.22 -8.29 -3.12
N ASP A 203 20.10 -8.22 -2.41
CA ASP A 203 18.81 -7.73 -2.89
C ASP A 203 18.01 -7.16 -1.71
N LYS A 204 16.84 -6.57 -1.99
CA LYS A 204 15.98 -6.01 -0.93
C LYS A 204 15.49 -7.10 0.03
N GLY A 205 15.13 -8.28 -0.46
CA GLY A 205 14.57 -9.37 0.34
C GLY A 205 15.54 -9.90 1.39
N SER A 206 16.73 -10.32 0.98
CA SER A 206 17.79 -10.84 1.85
C SER A 206 18.25 -9.85 2.92
N THR A 207 18.27 -8.55 2.61
CA THR A 207 18.62 -7.51 3.60
C THR A 207 17.44 -7.21 4.54
N ILE A 208 16.20 -7.36 4.09
CA ILE A 208 15.02 -7.30 4.97
C ILE A 208 14.98 -8.51 5.91
N GLU A 209 15.27 -9.73 5.43
CA GLU A 209 15.38 -10.92 6.29
C GLU A 209 16.42 -10.72 7.39
N PHE A 210 17.61 -10.21 7.03
CA PHE A 210 18.62 -9.85 8.02
C PHE A 210 18.11 -8.81 9.04
N LEU A 211 17.37 -7.78 8.60
CA LEU A 211 16.78 -6.80 9.52
C LEU A 211 15.74 -7.45 10.45
N LEU A 212 14.91 -8.36 9.96
CA LEU A 212 13.93 -9.08 10.77
C LEU A 212 14.60 -9.89 11.88
N GLU A 213 15.68 -10.60 11.56
CA GLU A 213 16.48 -11.37 12.52
C GLU A 213 17.09 -10.46 13.60
N GLU A 214 17.71 -9.34 13.20
CA GLU A 214 18.30 -8.36 14.12
C GLU A 214 17.25 -7.74 15.08
N LEU A 215 15.99 -7.61 14.63
CA LEU A 215 14.90 -7.06 15.44
C LEU A 215 14.12 -8.12 16.21
N GLY A 216 14.33 -9.41 15.95
CA GLY A 216 13.50 -10.48 16.48
C GLY A 216 12.02 -10.36 16.06
N ILE A 217 11.77 -9.87 14.84
CA ILE A 217 10.42 -9.73 14.26
C ILE A 217 10.18 -10.90 13.31
N ASP A 218 9.04 -11.56 13.41
CA ASP A 218 8.70 -12.66 12.49
C ASP A 218 8.29 -12.12 11.11
N ARG A 219 8.53 -12.89 10.05
CA ARG A 219 8.08 -12.57 8.69
C ARG A 219 6.58 -12.29 8.65
N SER A 220 5.77 -13.01 9.44
CA SER A 220 4.31 -12.79 9.53
C SER A 220 3.94 -11.38 10.00
N GLU A 221 4.85 -10.68 10.67
CA GLU A 221 4.66 -9.34 11.21
C GLU A 221 5.23 -8.24 10.29
N LEU A 222 5.65 -8.59 9.07
CA LEU A 222 6.14 -7.68 8.03
C LEU A 222 5.07 -7.41 6.97
N ILE A 223 4.86 -6.13 6.66
CA ILE A 223 4.27 -5.70 5.39
C ILE A 223 5.40 -5.22 4.47
N ALA A 224 5.48 -5.71 3.23
CA ALA A 224 6.40 -5.18 2.23
C ALA A 224 5.64 -4.70 0.99
N VAL A 225 5.96 -3.49 0.52
CA VAL A 225 5.25 -2.82 -0.58
C VAL A 225 6.23 -2.43 -1.67
N GLY A 226 5.93 -2.80 -2.92
CA GLY A 226 6.74 -2.45 -4.08
C GLY A 226 5.97 -2.47 -5.40
N ASP A 227 6.66 -2.17 -6.49
CA ASP A 227 6.07 -2.09 -7.83
C ASP A 227 6.88 -2.78 -8.93
N SER A 228 8.18 -3.01 -8.69
CA SER A 228 9.15 -3.41 -9.70
C SER A 228 9.84 -4.73 -9.38
N TYR A 229 10.58 -5.30 -10.35
CA TYR A 229 11.19 -6.62 -10.20
C TYR A 229 12.17 -6.73 -9.02
N ASN A 230 12.87 -5.65 -8.67
CA ASN A 230 13.77 -5.59 -7.52
C ASN A 230 13.04 -5.63 -6.17
N ASP A 231 11.71 -5.52 -6.14
CA ASP A 231 10.88 -5.63 -4.94
C ASP A 231 10.37 -7.04 -4.68
N LEU A 232 10.40 -7.93 -5.69
CA LEU A 232 9.86 -9.29 -5.60
C LEU A 232 10.37 -10.04 -4.37
N GLY A 233 11.68 -9.93 -4.10
CA GLY A 233 12.29 -10.61 -2.95
C GLY A 233 11.71 -10.15 -1.62
N MET A 234 11.50 -8.85 -1.39
CA MET A 234 10.91 -8.39 -0.12
C MET A 234 9.40 -8.66 -0.04
N ILE A 235 8.69 -8.61 -1.17
CA ILE A 235 7.26 -8.93 -1.25
C ILE A 235 7.03 -10.40 -0.88
N GLN A 236 7.85 -11.33 -1.39
CA GLN A 236 7.74 -12.76 -1.11
C GLN A 236 8.16 -13.15 0.31
N VAL A 237 9.04 -12.37 0.93
CA VAL A 237 9.50 -12.59 2.32
C VAL A 237 8.44 -12.18 3.34
N ALA A 238 7.61 -11.18 3.02
CA ALA A 238 6.66 -10.58 3.94
C ALA A 238 5.46 -11.50 4.23
N GLY A 239 4.94 -11.42 5.45
CA GLY A 239 3.66 -12.02 5.83
C GLY A 239 2.49 -11.38 5.10
N LEU A 240 2.63 -10.12 4.71
CA LEU A 240 1.77 -9.45 3.75
C LEU A 240 2.61 -8.76 2.68
N GLY A 241 2.80 -9.43 1.55
CA GLY A 241 3.39 -8.87 0.34
C GLY A 241 2.38 -8.05 -0.45
N VAL A 242 2.73 -6.80 -0.79
CA VAL A 242 1.82 -5.85 -1.45
C VAL A 242 2.43 -5.31 -2.73
N ALA A 243 1.65 -5.38 -3.81
CA ALA A 243 1.97 -4.70 -5.06
C ALA A 243 1.15 -3.40 -5.21
N MET A 244 1.76 -2.37 -5.76
CA MET A 244 1.05 -1.15 -6.18
C MET A 244 0.20 -1.42 -7.44
N ALA A 245 -0.86 -0.65 -7.69
CA ALA A 245 -1.65 -0.82 -8.92
C ALA A 245 -0.84 -0.57 -10.21
N ASN A 246 0.16 0.31 -10.14
CA ASN A 246 1.12 0.61 -11.22
C ASN A 246 2.26 -0.42 -11.34
N ALA A 247 2.28 -1.45 -10.47
CA ALA A 247 3.32 -2.47 -10.51
C ALA A 247 3.29 -3.30 -11.80
N THR A 248 4.42 -3.93 -12.09
CA THR A 248 4.50 -4.93 -13.17
C THR A 248 3.59 -6.13 -12.87
N GLU A 249 3.11 -6.80 -13.92
CA GLU A 249 2.22 -7.97 -13.76
C GLU A 249 2.88 -9.13 -13.00
N ALA A 250 4.20 -9.30 -13.13
CA ALA A 250 4.95 -10.30 -12.37
C ALA A 250 4.91 -10.01 -10.86
N VAL A 251 5.03 -8.74 -10.47
CA VAL A 251 4.96 -8.28 -9.08
C VAL A 251 3.55 -8.46 -8.52
N LYS A 252 2.52 -8.02 -9.25
CA LYS A 252 1.11 -8.21 -8.82
C LYS A 252 0.74 -9.67 -8.59
N ARG A 253 1.21 -10.58 -9.46
CA ARG A 253 0.95 -12.03 -9.32
C ARG A 253 1.66 -12.67 -8.13
N SER A 254 2.72 -12.04 -7.63
CA SER A 254 3.52 -12.54 -6.52
C SER A 254 3.10 -11.94 -5.17
N ALA A 255 2.21 -10.94 -5.17
CA ALA A 255 1.75 -10.26 -3.97
C ALA A 255 0.43 -10.86 -3.44
N ASP A 256 0.25 -10.82 -2.12
CA ASP A 256 -0.98 -11.22 -1.44
C ASP A 256 -2.10 -10.19 -1.62
N TYR A 257 -1.71 -8.94 -1.86
CA TYR A 257 -2.63 -7.83 -2.03
C TYR A 257 -2.13 -6.83 -3.07
N VAL A 258 -3.06 -6.31 -3.87
CA VAL A 258 -2.80 -5.18 -4.79
C VAL A 258 -3.52 -3.94 -4.24
N THR A 259 -2.76 -2.91 -3.88
CA THR A 259 -3.32 -1.62 -3.43
C THR A 259 -3.52 -0.66 -4.63
N THR A 260 -4.00 0.56 -4.38
CA THR A 260 -4.12 1.60 -5.42
C THR A 260 -2.75 2.10 -5.87
N SER A 261 -2.68 2.95 -6.91
CA SER A 261 -1.39 3.41 -7.43
C SER A 261 -0.69 4.38 -6.48
N ASN A 262 0.61 4.59 -6.69
CA ASN A 262 1.41 5.62 -6.01
C ASN A 262 0.81 7.03 -6.16
N ASN A 263 0.13 7.30 -7.27
CA ASN A 263 -0.57 8.56 -7.54
C ASN A 263 -1.99 8.62 -6.96
N SER A 264 -2.49 7.56 -6.32
CA SER A 264 -3.88 7.45 -5.85
C SER A 264 -3.94 6.86 -4.44
N ASP A 265 -3.12 7.40 -3.53
CA ASP A 265 -3.12 7.09 -2.10
C ASP A 265 -2.86 5.61 -1.75
N GLY A 266 -2.10 4.87 -2.58
CA GLY A 266 -1.81 3.43 -2.40
C GLY A 266 -1.31 3.05 -1.00
N ILE A 267 -0.37 3.83 -0.45
CA ILE A 267 0.18 3.61 0.89
C ILE A 267 -0.84 3.95 1.97
N SER A 268 -1.51 5.09 1.87
CA SER A 268 -2.54 5.50 2.83
C SER A 268 -3.67 4.47 2.90
N HIS A 269 -4.19 4.04 1.74
CA HIS A 269 -5.23 3.02 1.65
C HIS A 269 -4.80 1.69 2.30
N LEU A 270 -3.57 1.24 2.02
CA LEU A 270 -3.01 0.03 2.60
C LEU A 270 -2.89 0.12 4.13
N LEU A 271 -2.22 1.15 4.64
CA LEU A 271 -1.95 1.30 6.07
C LEU A 271 -3.25 1.49 6.85
N ASN A 272 -4.21 2.21 6.28
CA ASN A 272 -5.56 2.28 6.85
C ASN A 272 -6.19 0.90 6.95
N LYS A 273 -6.21 0.13 5.87
CA LYS A 273 -6.86 -1.18 5.86
C LYS A 273 -6.25 -2.21 6.84
N PHE A 274 -4.93 -2.25 6.97
CA PHE A 274 -4.26 -3.35 7.68
C PHE A 274 -3.68 -2.98 9.05
N ILE A 275 -3.52 -1.69 9.37
CA ILE A 275 -2.94 -1.25 10.65
C ILE A 275 -3.85 -0.22 11.36
N LEU A 276 -4.16 0.91 10.70
CA LEU A 276 -4.76 2.06 11.39
C LEU A 276 -6.26 1.93 11.61
N GLN A 277 -7.00 1.33 10.66
CA GLN A 277 -8.38 0.99 10.95
C GLN A 277 -8.38 -0.05 12.07
N PRO A 278 -9.27 0.10 13.07
CA PRO A 278 -9.57 -1.02 13.93
C PRO A 278 -9.91 -2.21 13.03
N LYS A 279 -9.12 -3.29 13.13
CA LYS A 279 -9.77 -4.61 13.03
C LYS A 279 -10.90 -4.52 14.06
N PRO A 280 -12.15 -4.80 13.70
CA PRO A 280 -13.22 -4.79 14.68
C PRO A 280 -12.92 -5.91 15.67
N ASP A 281 -12.16 -5.57 16.71
CA ASP A 281 -11.88 -6.38 17.88
C ASP A 281 -13.18 -6.40 18.67
N ASN A 282 -14.08 -7.29 18.24
CA ASN A 282 -15.52 -7.28 18.43
C ASN A 282 -16.28 -6.27 17.57
N VAL A 283 -17.25 -6.80 16.87
CA VAL A 283 -18.27 -6.11 16.08
C VAL A 283 -19.16 -5.17 16.93
N GLY A 284 -18.94 -5.10 18.26
CA GLY A 284 -19.69 -4.24 19.19
C GLY A 284 -19.40 -2.74 19.13
N ASP A 285 -18.35 -2.28 18.43
CA ASP A 285 -17.95 -0.85 18.39
C ASP A 285 -18.10 -0.21 17.00
N LEU A 286 -19.00 -0.77 16.17
CA LEU A 286 -19.34 -0.20 14.86
C LEU A 286 -20.17 1.08 15.06
N SER A 287 -19.51 2.24 15.06
CA SER A 287 -20.19 3.52 15.21
C SER A 287 -21.00 3.88 13.96
N VAL A 288 -22.08 4.64 14.17
CA VAL A 288 -22.94 5.15 13.10
C VAL A 288 -22.13 6.03 12.13
N GLU A 289 -21.18 6.80 12.65
CA GLU A 289 -20.30 7.67 11.87
C GLU A 289 -19.41 6.86 10.92
N LEU A 290 -18.76 5.81 11.42
CA LEU A 290 -17.90 4.95 10.61
C LEU A 290 -18.69 4.24 9.50
N LEU A 291 -19.88 3.72 9.85
CA LEU A 291 -20.78 3.11 8.87
C LEU A 291 -21.17 4.07 7.75
N ASN A 292 -21.54 5.30 8.11
CA ASN A 292 -21.91 6.30 7.11
C ASN A 292 -20.72 6.68 6.22
N GLN A 293 -19.51 6.82 6.79
CA GLN A 293 -18.29 7.11 6.02
C GLN A 293 -17.94 5.99 5.03
N MET A 294 -18.01 4.73 5.45
CA MET A 294 -17.73 3.58 4.57
C MET A 294 -18.65 3.51 3.34
N MET A 295 -19.82 4.15 3.42
CA MET A 295 -20.87 4.07 2.42
C MET A 295 -21.00 5.35 1.59
N GLU A 296 -20.29 6.41 1.97
CA GLU A 296 -20.12 7.60 1.15
C GLU A 296 -19.26 7.28 -0.08
N GLY A 297 -19.73 7.69 -1.27
CA GLY A 297 -19.07 7.42 -2.56
C GLY A 297 -19.98 6.75 -3.59
N ASN A 298 -19.39 5.99 -4.53
CA ASN A 298 -20.06 5.32 -5.64
C ASN A 298 -20.80 4.02 -5.21
N THR A 299 -21.62 4.09 -4.16
CA THR A 299 -22.47 2.98 -3.70
C THR A 299 -23.94 3.29 -3.95
N LEU A 300 -24.80 2.26 -3.96
CA LEU A 300 -26.25 2.47 -4.07
C LEU A 300 -26.78 3.27 -2.86
N MET A 301 -26.28 2.99 -1.66
CA MET A 301 -26.68 3.67 -0.43
C MET A 301 -26.31 5.15 -0.46
N GLY A 302 -25.09 5.49 -0.90
CA GLY A 302 -24.66 6.86 -1.12
C GLY A 302 -25.52 7.56 -2.19
N THR A 303 -25.77 6.87 -3.31
CA THR A 303 -26.62 7.38 -4.41
C THR A 303 -28.03 7.73 -3.93
N LEU A 304 -28.66 6.85 -3.17
CA LEU A 304 -30.02 7.05 -2.64
C LEU A 304 -30.06 7.97 -1.40
N GLY A 305 -28.90 8.39 -0.87
CA GLY A 305 -28.81 9.24 0.31
C GLY A 305 -29.20 8.53 1.61
N ILE A 306 -29.00 7.21 1.68
CA ILE A 306 -29.29 6.43 2.89
C ILE A 306 -28.25 6.77 3.96
N ARG A 307 -28.72 6.99 5.19
CA ARG A 307 -27.86 7.25 6.37
C ARG A 307 -28.31 6.42 7.56
N CYS A 308 -27.40 5.71 8.20
CA CYS A 308 -27.65 5.11 9.49
C CYS A 308 -27.75 6.22 10.54
N THR A 309 -28.73 6.16 11.43
CA THR A 309 -28.92 7.14 12.52
C THR A 309 -28.80 6.49 13.90
N ARG A 310 -29.04 5.18 13.99
CA ARG A 310 -28.91 4.44 15.23
C ARG A 310 -28.58 2.97 14.93
N LEU A 311 -27.68 2.40 15.69
CA LEU A 311 -27.31 0.99 15.55
C LEU A 311 -26.99 0.42 16.93
N GLU A 312 -27.72 -0.63 17.31
CA GLU A 312 -27.61 -1.32 18.60
C GLU A 312 -27.87 -2.82 18.39
N GLU A 313 -27.54 -3.66 19.38
CA GLU A 313 -27.75 -5.11 19.25
C GLU A 313 -29.24 -5.43 19.00
N GLY A 314 -29.54 -5.99 17.83
CA GLY A 314 -30.91 -6.34 17.43
C GLY A 314 -31.79 -5.16 17.00
N TYR A 315 -31.23 -3.95 16.87
CA TYR A 315 -31.97 -2.74 16.51
C TYR A 315 -31.18 -1.83 15.57
N VAL A 316 -31.84 -1.26 14.55
CA VAL A 316 -31.21 -0.36 13.59
C VAL A 316 -32.18 0.70 13.11
N GLU A 317 -31.72 1.93 12.93
CA GLU A 317 -32.44 3.00 12.27
C GLU A 317 -31.63 3.58 11.12
N CYS A 318 -32.29 3.77 9.98
CA CYS A 318 -31.72 4.46 8.83
C CYS A 318 -32.72 5.45 8.25
N THR A 319 -32.24 6.53 7.65
CA THR A 319 -33.06 7.52 6.95
C THR A 319 -32.75 7.54 5.46
N MET A 320 -33.72 7.98 4.66
CA MET A 320 -33.55 8.20 3.23
C MET A 320 -34.45 9.37 2.79
N PRO A 321 -33.92 10.35 2.03
CA PRO A 321 -34.74 11.44 1.49
C PRO A 321 -35.68 10.91 0.40
N VAL A 322 -36.84 11.55 0.25
CA VAL A 322 -37.72 11.36 -0.90
C VAL A 322 -37.48 12.50 -1.89
N ASP A 323 -36.63 12.27 -2.88
CA ASP A 323 -36.25 13.26 -3.89
C ASP A 323 -36.19 12.64 -5.31
N GLY A 324 -35.60 13.38 -6.26
CA GLY A 324 -35.47 12.97 -7.66
C GLY A 324 -34.82 11.61 -7.87
N ARG A 325 -34.05 11.10 -6.90
CA ARG A 325 -33.32 9.82 -6.96
C ARG A 325 -34.15 8.63 -6.47
N THR A 326 -35.16 8.89 -5.64
CA THR A 326 -35.92 7.86 -4.90
C THR A 326 -37.41 7.87 -5.23
N GLN A 327 -37.90 8.84 -6.00
CA GLN A 327 -39.31 8.96 -6.37
C GLN A 327 -39.67 8.15 -7.63
N GLN A 328 -40.95 7.82 -7.77
CA GLN A 328 -41.58 7.48 -9.05
C GLN A 328 -42.15 8.75 -9.73
N PRO A 329 -42.51 8.72 -11.03
CA PRO A 329 -42.95 9.90 -11.79
C PRO A 329 -44.07 10.74 -11.17
N MET A 330 -44.89 10.15 -10.29
CA MET A 330 -45.99 10.83 -9.59
C MET A 330 -45.54 11.57 -8.30
N GLY A 331 -44.24 11.71 -8.05
CA GLY A 331 -43.72 12.38 -6.85
C GLY A 331 -43.96 11.60 -5.55
N ILE A 332 -44.07 10.27 -5.66
CA ILE A 332 -44.27 9.34 -4.55
C ILE A 332 -42.98 8.54 -4.37
N LEU A 333 -42.64 8.13 -3.16
CA LEU A 333 -41.53 7.22 -2.89
C LEU A 333 -41.64 5.93 -3.73
N HIS A 334 -40.57 5.56 -4.42
CA HIS A 334 -40.50 4.35 -5.22
C HIS A 334 -40.43 3.10 -4.34
N GLY A 335 -41.23 2.08 -4.67
CA GLY A 335 -41.26 0.81 -3.91
C GLY A 335 -39.89 0.13 -3.85
N GLY A 336 -39.16 0.09 -4.98
CA GLY A 336 -37.79 -0.44 -5.02
C GLY A 336 -36.78 0.35 -4.18
N ALA A 337 -36.90 1.69 -4.08
CA ALA A 337 -36.04 2.49 -3.20
C ALA A 337 -36.36 2.18 -1.72
N THR A 338 -37.64 1.93 -1.42
CA THR A 338 -38.10 1.50 -0.09
C THR A 338 -37.51 0.13 0.29
N LEU A 339 -37.48 -0.82 -0.66
CA LEU A 339 -36.85 -2.13 -0.43
C LEU A 339 -35.34 -2.01 -0.26
N ALA A 340 -34.66 -1.18 -1.06
CA ALA A 340 -33.23 -0.92 -0.92
C ALA A 340 -32.87 -0.32 0.45
N LEU A 341 -33.68 0.61 0.96
CA LEU A 341 -33.54 1.15 2.31
C LEU A 341 -33.68 0.04 3.38
N ALA A 342 -34.69 -0.81 3.25
CA ALA A 342 -34.90 -1.89 4.22
C ALA A 342 -33.80 -2.95 4.19
N GLU A 343 -33.37 -3.37 3.00
CA GLU A 343 -32.29 -4.33 2.82
C GLU A 343 -30.97 -3.77 3.39
N THR A 344 -30.68 -2.50 3.14
CA THR A 344 -29.52 -1.80 3.71
C THR A 344 -29.58 -1.80 5.24
N ALA A 345 -30.71 -1.40 5.83
CA ALA A 345 -30.88 -1.35 7.29
C ALA A 345 -30.68 -2.73 7.92
N ALA A 346 -31.30 -3.78 7.38
CA ALA A 346 -31.12 -5.16 7.84
C ALA A 346 -29.67 -5.65 7.69
N GLY A 347 -28.99 -5.23 6.62
CA GLY A 347 -27.57 -5.47 6.39
C GLY A 347 -26.69 -4.89 7.49
N TYR A 348 -26.89 -3.61 7.85
CA TYR A 348 -26.16 -2.97 8.95
C TYR A 348 -26.46 -3.62 10.30
N GLY A 349 -27.73 -3.92 10.58
CA GLY A 349 -28.11 -4.64 11.78
C GLY A 349 -27.44 -6.01 11.86
N SER A 350 -27.37 -6.74 10.75
CA SER A 350 -26.70 -8.05 10.70
C SER A 350 -25.19 -7.92 10.83
N LEU A 351 -24.60 -6.89 10.23
CA LEU A 351 -23.17 -6.61 10.32
C LEU A 351 -22.73 -6.46 11.77
N LEU A 352 -23.53 -5.80 12.63
CA LEU A 352 -23.27 -5.66 14.06
C LEU A 352 -23.29 -7.00 14.85
N LEU A 353 -23.86 -8.05 14.27
CA LEU A 353 -24.08 -9.33 14.97
C LEU A 353 -23.11 -10.43 14.56
N LEU A 354 -22.24 -10.17 13.58
CA LEU A 354 -21.31 -11.15 13.01
C LEU A 354 -20.15 -11.48 13.94
N GLN A 355 -19.60 -12.69 13.77
CA GLN A 355 -18.28 -13.07 14.28
C GLN A 355 -17.17 -12.62 13.32
N GLU A 356 -15.92 -12.63 13.79
CA GLU A 356 -14.75 -12.11 13.07
C GLU A 356 -14.55 -12.74 11.68
N ASN A 357 -14.84 -14.04 11.57
CA ASN A 357 -14.72 -14.82 10.35
C ASN A 357 -16.02 -14.88 9.52
N GLU A 358 -17.06 -14.14 9.87
CA GLU A 358 -18.35 -14.16 9.19
C GLU A 358 -18.55 -12.95 8.25
N ILE A 359 -19.36 -13.15 7.21
CA ILE A 359 -19.91 -12.12 6.34
C ILE A 359 -21.43 -12.33 6.22
N GLN A 360 -22.14 -11.26 5.88
CA GLN A 360 -23.57 -11.31 5.59
C GLN A 360 -23.83 -11.02 4.11
N VAL A 361 -24.81 -11.71 3.54
CA VAL A 361 -25.30 -11.45 2.18
C VAL A 361 -26.82 -11.43 2.19
N GLY A 362 -27.42 -10.40 1.60
CA GLY A 362 -28.87 -10.34 1.39
C GLY A 362 -29.34 -11.52 0.54
N MET A 363 -30.25 -12.33 1.07
CA MET A 363 -30.78 -13.52 0.39
C MET A 363 -32.21 -13.29 -0.10
N GLN A 364 -33.02 -12.59 0.69
CA GLN A 364 -34.42 -12.34 0.34
C GLN A 364 -34.91 -11.06 0.99
N VAL A 365 -35.65 -10.25 0.23
CA VAL A 365 -36.40 -9.10 0.71
C VAL A 365 -37.85 -9.20 0.25
N SER A 366 -38.80 -9.03 1.16
CA SER A 366 -40.24 -9.09 0.87
C SER A 366 -40.99 -8.08 1.71
N GLY A 367 -41.82 -7.24 1.09
CA GLY A 367 -42.47 -6.12 1.78
C GLY A 367 -43.89 -5.85 1.33
N ASN A 368 -44.69 -5.27 2.24
CA ASN A 368 -46.01 -4.74 1.95
C ASN A 368 -45.98 -3.21 2.05
N HIS A 369 -46.39 -2.54 0.97
CA HIS A 369 -46.57 -1.09 0.94
C HIS A 369 -47.98 -0.73 1.43
N ILE A 370 -48.06 0.07 2.49
CA ILE A 370 -49.30 0.35 3.23
C ILE A 370 -49.77 1.78 3.00
N SER A 371 -48.84 2.73 2.88
CA SER A 371 -49.14 4.12 2.55
C SER A 371 -48.00 4.79 1.79
N SER A 372 -48.16 6.09 1.49
CA SER A 372 -47.24 6.84 0.62
C SER A 372 -46.45 7.90 1.39
N ALA A 373 -45.20 8.09 0.96
CA ALA A 373 -44.40 9.27 1.26
C ALA A 373 -44.17 10.05 -0.05
N HIS A 374 -44.02 11.37 0.05
CA HIS A 374 -43.97 12.27 -1.10
C HIS A 374 -42.65 13.04 -1.16
N VAL A 375 -42.35 13.62 -2.31
CA VAL A 375 -41.16 14.46 -2.48
C VAL A 375 -41.07 15.53 -1.41
N GLY A 376 -39.89 15.69 -0.83
CA GLY A 376 -39.62 16.58 0.29
C GLY A 376 -39.76 15.92 1.66
N ASP A 377 -40.32 14.71 1.74
CA ASP A 377 -40.28 13.91 2.96
C ASP A 377 -38.89 13.29 3.18
N THR A 378 -38.62 12.90 4.42
CA THR A 378 -37.58 11.91 4.77
C THR A 378 -38.28 10.72 5.40
N VAL A 379 -37.96 9.52 4.94
CA VAL A 379 -38.47 8.29 5.53
C VAL A 379 -37.42 7.68 6.46
N THR A 380 -37.89 7.03 7.52
CA THR A 380 -37.05 6.34 8.51
C THR A 380 -37.37 4.86 8.49
N ALA A 381 -36.38 4.03 8.22
CA ALA A 381 -36.43 2.59 8.44
C ALA A 381 -36.10 2.28 9.90
N VAL A 382 -36.98 1.55 10.57
CA VAL A 382 -36.78 1.05 11.94
C VAL A 382 -36.76 -0.47 11.87
N GLY A 383 -35.58 -1.05 12.12
CA GLY A 383 -35.33 -2.47 12.04
C GLY A 383 -35.23 -3.14 13.40
N LYS A 384 -35.88 -4.29 13.55
CA LYS A 384 -35.74 -5.19 14.71
C LYS A 384 -35.43 -6.60 14.24
N ILE A 385 -34.48 -7.25 14.90
CA ILE A 385 -34.18 -8.65 14.59
C ILE A 385 -35.33 -9.54 15.08
N ILE A 386 -35.77 -10.44 14.21
CA ILE A 386 -36.80 -11.46 14.50
C ILE A 386 -36.13 -12.79 14.81
N HIS A 387 -35.05 -13.12 14.12
CA HIS A 387 -34.31 -14.35 14.31
C HIS A 387 -32.81 -14.13 14.11
N ARG A 388 -32.01 -14.57 15.09
CA ARG A 388 -30.54 -14.62 15.03
C ARG A 388 -30.08 -16.06 14.99
N GLY A 389 -29.82 -16.59 13.81
CA GLY A 389 -29.30 -17.94 13.60
C GLY A 389 -27.85 -17.94 13.11
N ARG A 390 -27.17 -19.09 13.21
CA ARG A 390 -25.77 -19.25 12.77
C ARG A 390 -25.57 -19.11 11.26
N SER A 391 -26.60 -19.42 10.48
CA SER A 391 -26.55 -19.39 9.01
C SER A 391 -27.44 -18.30 8.41
N SER A 392 -28.28 -17.64 9.22
CA SER A 392 -29.15 -16.58 8.74
C SER A 392 -29.64 -15.66 9.85
N HIS A 393 -29.81 -14.38 9.50
CA HIS A 393 -30.53 -13.39 10.29
C HIS A 393 -31.83 -13.00 9.59
N VAL A 394 -32.92 -12.85 10.34
CA VAL A 394 -34.20 -12.37 9.82
C VAL A 394 -34.56 -11.08 10.53
N TRP A 395 -34.81 -10.02 9.76
CA TRP A 395 -35.16 -8.70 10.25
C TRP A 395 -36.55 -8.29 9.81
N ASN A 396 -37.25 -7.57 10.68
CA ASN A 396 -38.45 -6.84 10.32
C ASN A 396 -38.10 -5.35 10.31
N ILE A 397 -38.32 -4.70 9.18
CA ILE A 397 -38.01 -3.29 8.95
C ILE A 397 -39.31 -2.55 8.62
N ASP A 398 -39.71 -1.65 9.52
CA ASP A 398 -40.84 -0.76 9.29
C ASP A 398 -40.34 0.58 8.76
N ILE A 399 -40.86 1.01 7.61
CA ILE A 399 -40.57 2.30 7.00
C ILE A 399 -41.64 3.29 7.44
N LEU A 400 -41.22 4.36 8.10
CA LEU A 400 -42.05 5.40 8.66
C LEU A 400 -41.86 6.72 7.90
N SER A 401 -42.91 7.52 7.76
CA SER A 401 -42.79 8.89 7.31
C SER A 401 -42.17 9.79 8.38
N GLY A 402 -41.76 11.01 8.01
CA GLY A 402 -41.31 12.01 8.98
C GLY A 402 -42.33 12.39 10.08
N ARG A 403 -43.60 11.97 9.94
CA ARG A 403 -44.65 12.13 10.96
C ARG A 403 -44.96 10.83 11.72
N GLY A 404 -44.15 9.78 11.55
CA GLY A 404 -44.33 8.48 12.21
C GLY A 404 -45.40 7.58 11.61
N LYS A 405 -45.94 7.89 10.43
CA LYS A 405 -46.93 7.02 9.76
C LYS A 405 -46.25 5.85 9.06
N LEU A 406 -46.76 4.64 9.23
CA LEU A 406 -46.25 3.44 8.56
C LEU A 406 -46.47 3.50 7.04
N ILE A 407 -45.37 3.54 6.30
CA ILE A 407 -45.32 3.52 4.82
C ILE A 407 -45.24 2.09 4.33
N SER A 408 -44.36 1.27 4.91
CA SER A 408 -44.16 -0.12 4.50
C SER A 408 -43.65 -0.97 5.65
N SER A 409 -43.94 -2.27 5.62
CA SER A 409 -43.37 -3.25 6.54
C SER A 409 -42.70 -4.35 5.73
N ILE A 410 -41.41 -4.58 5.98
CA ILE A 410 -40.53 -5.36 5.12
C ILE A 410 -39.80 -6.41 5.95
N ARG A 411 -39.74 -7.63 5.43
CA ARG A 411 -38.94 -8.72 5.97
C ARG A 411 -37.70 -8.93 5.12
N VAL A 412 -36.54 -8.95 5.77
CA VAL A 412 -35.25 -9.19 5.11
C VAL A 412 -34.61 -10.42 5.74
N VAL A 413 -34.07 -11.29 4.89
CA VAL A 413 -33.27 -12.45 5.31
C VAL A 413 -31.87 -12.28 4.77
N ASN A 414 -30.90 -12.26 5.69
CA ASN A 414 -29.47 -12.25 5.37
C ASN A 414 -28.88 -13.62 5.66
N SER A 415 -28.12 -14.18 4.72
CA SER A 415 -27.34 -15.40 4.92
C SER A 415 -26.02 -15.05 5.60
N ILE A 416 -25.63 -15.84 6.59
CA ILE A 416 -24.35 -15.71 7.29
C ILE A 416 -23.39 -16.77 6.78
N LEU A 417 -22.23 -16.34 6.29
CA LEU A 417 -21.24 -17.19 5.63
C LEU A 417 -19.87 -16.98 6.27
N ASN A 418 -19.01 -18.00 6.25
CA ASN A 418 -17.61 -17.84 6.65
C ASN A 418 -16.79 -17.21 5.51
N LYS A 419 -15.87 -16.31 5.85
CA LYS A 419 -14.82 -15.80 4.96
C LYS A 419 -13.96 -16.97 4.48
N ARG A 420 -13.75 -17.07 3.17
CA ARG A 420 -12.91 -18.10 2.55
C ARG A 420 -11.46 -17.64 2.45
#